data_AF-A0A420EA80-F1
#
_entry.id   AF-A0A420EA80-F1
#
_cell.length_a   1.000
_cell.length_b   1.000
_cell.length_c   1.000
_cell.angle_alpha   90.00
_cell.angle_beta   90.00
_cell.angle_gamma   90.00
#
_symmetry.space_group_name_H-M   'P 1'
#
loop_
_entity.id
_entity.type
_entity.pdbx_description
1 polymer ?
#
loop_
_entity_poly.entity_id
_entity_poly.type
_entity_poly.pdbx_seq_one_letter_code
_entity_poly.pdbx_strand_id
1 'polypeptide(L)'
;MQAKGQAERYAILARIVALNKERAAEEAKGLVRRLRPEYQALDYQAPVLQTLDLGEAAAPAPDNLIVWPGSLPEQVNAVQSILSSAVSPLAAKYVARTFKGKRATSVRPVLEPLASIGMARQLKDGRYAA
;
A
#
# COMPACT_ATOMS: atom_id res chain seq x y z
N MET A 1 -30.60 27.60 -25.04
CA MET A 1 -29.37 26.85 -25.35
C MET A 1 -29.15 25.61 -24.47
N GLN A 2 -29.50 25.62 -23.17
CA GLN A 2 -29.22 24.48 -22.27
C GLN A 2 -30.03 23.20 -22.54
N ALA A 3 -31.30 23.29 -22.94
CA ALA A 3 -32.14 22.11 -23.21
C ALA A 3 -31.65 21.27 -24.42
N LYS A 4 -31.12 21.92 -25.45
CA LYS A 4 -30.57 21.26 -26.65
C LYS A 4 -29.31 20.43 -26.32
N GLY A 5 -28.41 20.98 -25.49
CA GLY A 5 -27.22 20.26 -25.03
C GLY A 5 -27.54 19.08 -24.11
N GLN A 6 -28.62 19.13 -23.33
CA GLN A 6 -29.07 17.98 -22.54
C GLN A 6 -29.62 16.87 -23.42
N ALA A 7 -30.49 17.20 -24.39
CA ALA A 7 -31.02 16.22 -25.34
C ALA A 7 -29.91 15.51 -26.14
N GLU A 8 -28.88 16.24 -26.57
CA GLU A 8 -27.71 15.65 -27.24
C GLU A 8 -26.92 14.70 -26.33
N ARG A 9 -26.70 15.06 -25.05
CA ARG A 9 -26.05 14.17 -24.08
C ARG A 9 -26.84 12.90 -23.81
N TYR A 10 -28.17 12.98 -23.69
CA TYR A 10 -29.03 11.82 -23.53
C TYR A 10 -28.98 10.90 -24.75
N ALA A 11 -28.96 11.47 -25.96
CA ALA A 11 -28.84 10.70 -27.20
C ALA A 11 -27.48 9.98 -27.30
N ILE A 12 -26.38 10.66 -26.93
CA ILE A 12 -25.04 10.06 -26.86
C ILE A 12 -25.02 8.92 -25.84
N LEU A 13 -25.58 9.14 -24.64
CA LEU A 13 -25.61 8.13 -23.60
C LEU A 13 -26.43 6.90 -24.02
N ALA A 14 -27.60 7.10 -24.62
CA ALA A 14 -28.43 6.01 -25.15
C ALA A 14 -27.67 5.18 -26.19
N ARG A 15 -26.91 5.83 -27.08
CA ARG A 15 -26.09 5.13 -28.08
C ARG A 15 -24.91 4.38 -27.46
N ILE A 16 -24.25 4.94 -26.46
CA ILE A 16 -23.18 4.24 -25.73
C ILE A 16 -23.73 3.00 -25.02
N VAL A 17 -24.89 3.09 -24.38
CA VAL A 17 -25.54 1.95 -23.71
C VAL A 17 -25.89 0.85 -24.70
N ALA A 18 -26.42 1.20 -25.88
CA ALA A 18 -26.71 0.23 -26.94
C ALA A 18 -25.44 -0.49 -27.40
N LEU A 19 -24.37 0.26 -27.71
CA LEU A 19 -23.07 -0.30 -28.12
C LEU A 19 -22.41 -1.13 -27.02
N ASN A 20 -22.63 -0.79 -25.75
CA ASN A 20 -22.12 -1.58 -24.63
C ASN A 20 -22.82 -2.94 -24.53
N LYS A 21 -24.15 -2.99 -24.74
CA LYS A 21 -24.89 -4.26 -24.77
C LYS A 21 -24.42 -5.17 -25.91
N GLU A 22 -24.19 -4.62 -27.08
CA GLU A 22 -23.61 -5.35 -28.21
C GLU A 22 -22.23 -5.92 -27.85
N ARG A 23 -21.35 -5.10 -27.27
CA ARG A 23 -20.03 -5.53 -26.80
C ARG A 23 -20.14 -6.64 -25.75
N ALA A 24 -21.03 -6.53 -24.77
CA ALA A 24 -21.21 -7.56 -23.75
C ALA A 24 -21.64 -8.91 -24.35
N ALA A 25 -22.49 -8.89 -25.39
CA ALA A 25 -22.88 -10.11 -26.10
C ALA A 25 -21.74 -10.71 -26.94
N GLU A 26 -20.83 -9.89 -27.46
CA GLU A 26 -19.61 -10.34 -28.15
C GLU A 26 -18.60 -10.95 -27.16
N GLU A 27 -18.37 -10.29 -26.03
CA GLU A 27 -17.47 -10.76 -24.96
C GLU A 27 -17.96 -12.07 -24.33
N ALA A 28 -19.27 -12.23 -24.13
CA ALA A 28 -19.86 -13.49 -23.66
C ALA A 28 -19.61 -14.67 -24.63
N LYS A 29 -19.36 -14.37 -25.92
CA LYS A 29 -18.97 -15.34 -26.94
C LYS A 29 -17.45 -15.46 -27.11
N GLY A 30 -16.67 -14.77 -26.27
CA GLY A 30 -15.21 -14.74 -26.33
C GLY A 30 -14.63 -13.82 -27.42
N LEU A 31 -15.45 -12.99 -28.08
CA LEU A 31 -15.03 -12.09 -29.14
C LEU A 31 -14.76 -10.70 -28.58
N VAL A 32 -13.48 -10.35 -28.36
CA VAL A 32 -13.08 -9.02 -27.88
C VAL A 32 -12.51 -8.20 -29.04
N ARG A 33 -13.23 -7.18 -29.50
CA ARG A 33 -12.78 -6.27 -30.58
C ARG A 33 -11.81 -5.22 -30.05
N ARG A 34 -10.52 -5.45 -30.31
CA ARG A 34 -9.43 -4.58 -29.84
C ARG A 34 -9.08 -3.53 -30.90
N LEU A 35 -8.77 -2.30 -30.48
CA LEU A 35 -8.44 -1.19 -31.39
C LEU A 35 -7.03 -1.31 -32.01
N ARG A 36 -6.20 -2.19 -31.45
CA ARG A 36 -4.79 -2.45 -31.80
C ARG A 36 -4.46 -3.92 -31.52
N PRO A 37 -5.03 -4.87 -32.28
CA PRO A 37 -4.84 -6.30 -32.05
C PRO A 37 -3.36 -6.73 -32.09
N GLU A 38 -2.52 -6.02 -32.83
CA GLU A 38 -1.09 -6.29 -32.99
C GLU A 38 -0.25 -6.04 -31.73
N TYR A 39 -0.76 -5.27 -30.76
CA TYR A 39 -0.10 -5.01 -29.48
C TYR A 39 -0.58 -5.91 -28.35
N GLN A 40 -1.61 -6.73 -28.60
CA GLN A 40 -2.14 -7.67 -27.62
C GLN A 40 -1.64 -9.06 -27.98
N ALA A 41 -0.80 -9.64 -27.13
CA ALA A 41 -0.43 -11.04 -27.27
C ALA A 41 -1.67 -11.91 -27.00
N LEU A 42 -2.33 -12.34 -28.09
CA LEU A 42 -3.56 -13.15 -28.08
C LEU A 42 -3.36 -14.52 -27.43
N ASP A 43 -2.14 -15.01 -27.48
CA ASP A 43 -1.60 -16.25 -26.94
C ASP A 43 -0.92 -16.07 -25.57
N TYR A 44 -0.91 -14.84 -25.03
CA TYR A 44 -0.32 -14.59 -23.73
C TYR A 44 -1.13 -15.23 -22.63
N GLN A 45 -0.64 -16.36 -22.15
CA GLN A 45 -1.01 -16.89 -20.85
C GLN A 45 -0.20 -16.13 -19.81
N ALA A 46 -0.88 -15.28 -19.04
CA ALA A 46 -0.26 -14.71 -17.85
C ALA A 46 0.25 -15.87 -16.98
N PRO A 47 1.54 -15.89 -16.60
CA PRO A 47 2.02 -16.90 -15.67
C PRO A 47 1.13 -16.85 -14.42
N VAL A 48 0.68 -18.02 -13.96
CA VAL A 48 -0.01 -18.16 -12.67
C VAL A 48 0.83 -17.40 -11.68
N LEU A 49 0.27 -16.34 -11.08
CA LEU A 49 0.97 -15.41 -10.21
C LEU A 49 1.88 -16.19 -9.26
N GLN A 50 3.17 -16.30 -9.60
CA GLN A 50 4.17 -16.44 -8.58
C GLN A 50 3.97 -15.20 -7.74
N THR A 51 3.71 -15.42 -6.45
CA THR A 51 3.57 -14.36 -5.47
C THR A 51 4.59 -13.28 -5.81
N LEU A 52 4.12 -12.12 -6.27
CA LEU A 52 4.97 -10.99 -6.57
C LEU A 52 5.65 -10.62 -5.25
N ASP A 53 6.87 -11.12 -5.06
CA ASP A 53 7.71 -10.70 -3.94
C ASP A 53 8.15 -9.29 -4.27
N LEU A 54 7.47 -8.32 -3.66
CA LEU A 54 7.73 -6.89 -3.79
C LEU A 54 9.04 -6.47 -3.09
N GLY A 55 9.94 -7.42 -2.79
CA GLY A 55 11.20 -7.14 -2.13
C GLY A 55 11.01 -6.73 -0.68
N GLU A 56 10.00 -7.26 0.01
CA GLU A 56 10.00 -7.28 1.48
C GLU A 56 10.78 -8.51 1.94
N ALA A 57 12.00 -8.67 1.40
CA ALA A 57 12.95 -9.65 1.88
C ALA A 57 13.14 -9.38 3.37
N ALA A 58 12.63 -10.29 4.18
CA ALA A 58 12.78 -10.22 5.60
C ALA A 58 14.28 -10.41 5.91
N ALA A 59 15.02 -9.31 6.10
CA ALA A 59 16.34 -9.35 6.71
C ALA A 59 16.31 -10.31 7.92
N PRO A 60 17.27 -11.24 8.06
CA PRO A 60 17.24 -12.23 9.12
C PRO A 60 17.00 -11.51 10.46
N ALA A 61 15.99 -11.95 11.19
CA ALA A 61 15.70 -11.37 12.49
C ALA A 61 16.94 -11.59 13.36
N PRO A 62 17.52 -10.55 13.97
CA PRO A 62 18.63 -10.74 14.89
C PRO A 62 18.14 -11.64 16.03
N ASP A 63 18.89 -12.67 16.42
CA ASP A 63 18.51 -13.59 17.51
C ASP A 63 18.30 -12.88 18.86
N ASN A 64 18.73 -11.62 18.97
CA ASN A 64 18.55 -10.74 20.12
C ASN A 64 17.29 -9.86 19.99
N LEU A 65 16.13 -10.46 19.72
CA LEU A 65 14.86 -9.71 19.70
C LEU A 65 14.45 -9.33 21.12
N ILE A 66 14.16 -8.04 21.35
CA ILE A 66 13.66 -7.53 22.62
C ILE A 66 12.21 -8.00 22.79
N VAL A 67 11.86 -8.48 23.98
CA VAL A 67 10.47 -8.80 24.33
C VAL A 67 9.68 -7.50 24.41
N TRP A 68 8.53 -7.43 23.74
CA TRP A 68 7.68 -6.24 23.82
C TRP A 68 7.13 -6.05 25.24
N PRO A 69 7.44 -4.93 25.93
CA PRO A 69 7.01 -4.72 27.30
C PRO A 69 5.49 -4.62 27.43
N GLY A 70 4.95 -5.07 28.56
CA GLY A 70 3.51 -5.03 28.83
C GLY A 70 2.99 -3.65 29.25
N SER A 71 3.84 -2.86 29.92
CA SER A 71 3.45 -1.54 30.43
C SER A 71 3.79 -0.42 29.43
N LEU A 72 2.96 0.62 29.40
CA LEU A 72 3.17 1.77 28.51
C LEU A 72 4.50 2.52 28.77
N PRO A 73 4.90 2.80 30.03
CA PRO A 73 6.17 3.47 30.30
C PRO A 73 7.39 2.65 29.81
N GLU A 74 7.37 1.34 29.98
CA GLU A 74 8.45 0.46 29.49
C GLU A 74 8.48 0.41 27.96
N GLN A 75 7.32 0.42 27.30
CA GLN A 75 7.25 0.50 25.83
C GLN A 75 7.88 1.78 25.31
N VAL A 76 7.60 2.92 25.94
CA VAL A 76 8.20 4.22 25.58
C VAL A 76 9.72 4.18 25.72
N ASN A 77 10.23 3.71 26.86
CA ASN A 77 11.67 3.62 27.10
C ASN A 77 12.37 2.68 26.10
N ALA A 78 11.76 1.53 25.79
CA ALA A 78 12.31 0.59 24.83
C ALA A 78 12.40 1.18 23.41
N VAL A 79 11.34 1.85 22.96
CA VAL A 79 11.30 2.52 21.66
C VAL A 79 12.31 3.67 21.59
N GLN A 80 12.42 4.47 22.67
CA GLN A 80 13.39 5.56 22.74
C GLN A 80 14.84 5.06 22.67
N SER A 81 15.18 4.00 23.40
CA SER A 81 16.52 3.39 23.36
C SER A 81 16.92 2.94 21.94
N ILE A 82 15.96 2.38 21.19
CA ILE A 82 16.18 1.99 19.79
C ILE A 82 16.39 3.21 18.89
N LEU A 83 15.61 4.28 19.06
CA LEU A 83 15.79 5.49 18.27
C LEU A 83 17.11 6.20 18.57
N SER A 84 17.53 6.22 19.84
CA SER A 84 18.79 6.84 20.27
C SER A 84 20.03 6.05 19.83
N SER A 85 19.93 4.73 19.71
CA SER A 85 21.03 3.88 19.21
C SER A 85 21.09 3.79 17.68
N ALA A 86 20.08 4.31 16.98
CA ALA A 86 20.02 4.26 15.53
C ALA A 86 20.95 5.31 14.88
N VAL A 87 21.84 4.84 14.00
CA VAL A 87 22.76 5.71 13.23
C VAL A 87 22.02 6.51 12.14
N SER A 88 20.79 6.11 11.80
CA SER A 88 19.98 6.75 10.75
C SER A 88 18.49 6.75 11.11
N PRO A 89 17.67 7.68 10.57
CA PRO A 89 16.24 7.71 10.82
C PRO A 89 15.55 6.38 10.46
N LEU A 90 14.80 5.81 11.40
CA LEU A 90 14.12 4.51 11.26
C LEU A 90 12.64 4.69 10.95
N ALA A 91 12.15 4.00 9.93
CA ALA A 91 10.70 3.85 9.76
C ALA A 91 10.12 2.95 10.86
N ALA A 92 8.85 3.15 11.22
CA ALA A 92 8.15 2.38 12.26
C ALA A 92 8.25 0.85 12.07
N LYS A 93 8.36 0.36 10.82
CA LYS A 93 8.56 -1.06 10.51
C LYS A 93 9.93 -1.60 10.96
N TYR A 94 10.98 -0.79 10.86
CA TYR A 94 12.32 -1.20 11.29
C TYR A 94 12.42 -1.18 12.82
N VAL A 95 11.76 -0.22 13.48
CA VAL A 95 11.62 -0.21 14.94
C VAL A 95 10.83 -1.43 15.40
N ALA A 96 9.76 -1.83 14.70
CA ALA A 96 9.01 -3.04 15.07
C ALA A 96 9.82 -4.34 14.93
N ARG A 97 10.80 -4.37 14.03
CA ARG A 97 11.61 -5.56 13.74
C ARG A 97 12.61 -5.89 14.85
N THR A 98 12.94 -4.95 15.72
CA THR A 98 13.78 -5.22 16.91
C THR A 98 13.01 -5.96 18.00
N PHE A 99 11.67 -5.94 17.94
CA PHE A 99 10.80 -6.58 18.91
C PHE A 99 10.28 -7.93 18.43
N LYS A 100 10.15 -8.88 19.35
CA LYS A 100 9.65 -10.23 19.04
C LYS A 100 8.18 -10.19 18.60
N GLY A 101 7.94 -10.54 17.33
CA GLY A 101 6.59 -10.76 16.78
C GLY A 101 5.72 -9.51 16.65
N LYS A 102 6.31 -8.31 16.60
CA LYS A 102 5.56 -7.05 16.45
C LYS A 102 5.60 -6.51 15.03
N ARG A 103 4.57 -5.72 14.71
CA ARG A 103 4.38 -5.06 13.41
C ARG A 103 4.36 -3.55 13.61
N ALA A 104 4.54 -2.79 12.53
CA ALA A 104 4.54 -1.32 12.58
C ALA A 104 3.28 -0.73 13.26
N THR A 105 2.13 -1.40 13.15
CA THR A 105 0.87 -0.99 13.78
C THR A 105 0.92 -1.01 15.30
N SER A 106 1.73 -1.88 15.92
CA SER A 106 1.87 -1.95 17.37
C SER A 106 2.77 -0.85 17.94
N VAL A 107 3.73 -0.37 17.15
CA VAL A 107 4.75 0.60 17.61
C VAL A 107 4.34 2.05 17.29
N ARG A 108 3.54 2.27 16.24
CA ARG A 108 3.01 3.59 15.87
C ARG A 108 2.33 4.34 17.02
N PRO A 109 1.46 3.72 17.86
CA PRO A 109 0.81 4.40 18.98
C PRO A 109 1.79 4.91 20.05
N VAL A 110 3.03 4.41 20.08
CA VAL A 110 4.09 4.86 20.99
C VAL A 110 4.96 5.93 20.31
N LEU A 111 5.23 5.77 19.01
CA LEU A 111 6.04 6.72 18.23
C LEU A 111 5.33 8.06 18.01
N GLU A 112 4.01 8.07 17.80
CA GLU A 112 3.25 9.29 17.52
C GLU A 112 3.21 10.26 18.71
N PRO A 113 2.91 9.82 19.95
CA PRO A 113 3.04 10.67 21.12
C PRO A 113 4.47 11.11 21.37
N LEU A 114 5.47 10.23 21.18
CA LEU A 114 6.89 10.59 21.33
C LEU A 114 7.30 11.71 20.36
N ALA A 115 6.82 11.66 19.12
CA ALA A 115 7.04 12.72 18.15
C ALA A 115 6.32 14.03 18.54
N SER A 116 5.12 13.92 19.10
CA SER A 116 4.30 15.06 19.51
C SER A 116 4.89 15.84 20.68
N ILE A 117 5.53 15.14 21.63
CA ILE A 117 6.22 15.74 22.78
C ILE A 117 7.68 16.14 22.49
N GLY A 118 8.14 15.96 21.25
CA GLY A 118 9.50 16.32 20.82
C GLY A 118 10.61 15.37 21.27
N MET A 119 10.25 14.19 21.81
CA MET A 119 11.20 13.14 22.19
C MET A 119 11.62 12.25 21.01
N ALA A 120 10.98 12.43 19.85
CA ALA A 120 11.40 11.90 18.57
C ALA A 120 11.07 12.91 17.47
N ARG A 121 11.82 12.91 16.36
CA ARG A 121 11.54 13.71 15.18
C ARG A 121 10.97 12.84 14.05
N GLN A 122 9.78 13.19 13.58
CA GLN A 122 9.22 12.60 12.37
C GLN A 122 9.71 13.38 11.14
N LEU A 123 10.36 12.68 10.19
CA LEU A 123 10.74 13.21 8.89
C LEU A 123 9.55 13.18 7.91
N LYS A 124 9.60 14.03 6.88
CA LYS A 124 8.60 14.09 5.81
C LYS A 124 8.36 12.74 5.11
N ASP A 125 9.36 11.88 5.12
CA ASP A 125 9.33 10.54 4.52
C ASP A 125 8.74 9.46 5.46
N GLY A 126 8.17 9.85 6.62
CA GLY A 126 7.55 8.94 7.58
C GLY A 126 8.54 8.13 8.45
N ARG A 127 9.80 8.59 8.52
CA ARG A 127 10.85 8.01 9.38
C ARG A 127 10.96 8.78 10.69
N TYR A 128 11.38 8.10 11.75
CA TYR A 128 11.56 8.65 13.10
C TYR A 128 13.05 8.66 13.46
N ALA A 129 13.52 9.75 14.04
CA ALA A 129 14.86 9.89 14.64
C ALA A 129 14.72 10.36 16.09
N ALA A 130 15.76 10.18 16.92
CA ALA A 130 15.84 10.84 18.22
C ALA A 130 15.99 12.37 18.06
#